data_AF-A0A0K1PYN4-F1
#
_entry.id   AF-A0A0K1PYN4-F1
#
_cell.length_a   1.000
_cell.length_b   1.000
_cell.length_c   1.000
_cell.angle_alpha   90.00
_cell.angle_beta   90.00
_cell.angle_gamma   90.00
#
_symmetry.space_group_name_H-M   'P 1'
#
loop_
_entity.id
_entity.type
_entity.pdbx_description
1 polymer ?
#
loop_
_entity_poly.entity_id
_entity_poly.type
_entity_poly.pdbx_seq_one_letter_code
_entity_poly.pdbx_strand_id
1 'polypeptide(L)' 'MITDRLTARVIGLLLIILPLIIDVSSFIFGKPELRSRPGYALIVILPSLPFLIGGALLLRRAERMKDGDDD' A
#
# COMPACT_ATOMS: atom_id res chain seq x y z
N MET A 1 7.92 8.86 15.15
CA MET A 1 8.07 9.99 14.21
C MET A 1 8.96 9.50 13.10
N ILE A 2 8.50 9.40 11.85
CA ILE A 2 9.36 8.96 10.74
C ILE A 2 10.18 10.18 10.30
N THR A 3 11.45 10.20 10.71
CA THR A 3 12.36 11.34 10.54
C THR A 3 13.29 11.19 9.33
N ASP A 4 13.48 9.97 8.84
CA ASP A 4 14.41 9.65 7.75
C ASP A 4 13.66 9.35 6.44
N ARG A 5 14.14 9.96 5.35
CA ARG A 5 13.65 9.82 3.97
C ARG A 5 13.64 8.36 3.53
N LEU A 6 14.69 7.61 3.84
CA LEU A 6 14.80 6.20 3.45
C LEU A 6 13.74 5.36 4.17
N THR A 7 13.59 5.58 5.47
CA THR A 7 12.56 4.91 6.27
C THR A 7 11.15 5.23 5.77
N ALA A 8 10.85 6.51 5.49
CA ALA A 8 9.55 6.92 4.93
C ALA A 8 9.27 6.26 3.57
N ARG A 9 10.30 6.14 2.72
CA ARG A 9 10.20 5.51 1.40
C ARG A 9 9.99 4.00 1.49
N VAL A 10 10.75 3.31 2.33
CA VAL A 10 10.63 1.86 2.53
C VAL A 10 9.28 1.50 3.13
N ILE A 11 8.85 2.19 4.20
CA ILE A 11 7.54 1.95 4.80
C ILE A 11 6.44 2.30 3.79
N GLY A 12 6.57 3.42 3.07
CA GLY A 12 5.62 3.83 2.05
C GLY A 12 5.44 2.78 0.94
N LEU A 13 6.54 2.21 0.45
CA LEU A 13 6.52 1.13 -0.54
C LEU A 13 5.93 -0.16 0.04
N LEU A 14 6.29 -0.55 1.26
CA LEU A 14 5.75 -1.75 1.91
C LEU A 14 4.24 -1.67 2.08
N LEU A 15 3.72 -0.51 2.48
CA LEU A 15 2.29 -0.25 2.61
C LEU A 15 1.54 -0.26 1.26
N ILE A 16 2.25 -0.24 0.13
CA ILE A 16 1.63 -0.34 -1.21
C ILE A 16 1.77 -1.75 -1.76
N ILE A 17 2.99 -2.29 -1.74
CA ILE A 17 3.32 -3.56 -2.37
C ILE A 17 2.68 -4.74 -1.61
N LEU A 18 2.76 -4.75 -0.28
CA LEU A 18 2.26 -5.87 0.51
C LEU A 18 0.74 -6.07 0.37
N PRO A 19 -0.09 -5.02 0.47
CA PRO A 19 -1.53 -5.16 0.21
C PRO A 19 -1.84 -5.55 -1.22
N LEU A 20 -1.12 -5.04 -2.21
CA LEU A 20 -1.32 -5.45 -3.62
C LEU A 20 -1.03 -6.95 -3.81
N ILE A 21 0.02 -7.48 -3.19
CA ILE A 21 0.32 -8.92 -3.23
C ILE A 21 -0.82 -9.71 -2.58
N ILE A 22 -1.35 -9.24 -1.44
CA ILE A 22 -2.47 -9.87 -0.75
C ILE A 22 -3.75 -9.83 -1.60
N ASP A 23 -4.04 -8.70 -2.24
CA ASP A 23 -5.24 -8.52 -3.08
C ASP A 23 -5.17 -9.42 -4.30
N VAL A 24 -4.03 -9.45 -5.00
CA VAL A 24 -3.81 -10.34 -6.16
C VAL A 24 -3.89 -11.81 -5.73
N SER A 25 -3.25 -12.18 -4.62
CA SER A 25 -3.31 -13.54 -4.09
C SER A 25 -4.73 -13.93 -3.72
N SER A 26 -5.46 -13.06 -3.02
CA SER A 26 -6.85 -13.27 -2.66
C SER A 26 -7.72 -13.40 -3.90
N PHE A 27 -7.49 -12.55 -4.91
CA PHE A 27 -8.22 -12.60 -6.16
C PHE A 27 -7.99 -13.91 -6.89
N ILE A 28 -6.74 -14.40 -6.97
CA ILE A 28 -6.33 -15.63 -7.68
C ILE A 28 -6.76 -16.90 -6.93
N PHE A 29 -6.50 -16.98 -5.63
CA PHE A 29 -6.70 -18.18 -4.80
C PHE A 29 -8.02 -18.16 -4.01
N GLY A 30 -8.84 -17.12 -4.19
CA GLY A 30 -10.13 -16.98 -3.54
C GLY A 30 -11.10 -18.11 -3.89
N LYS A 31 -11.94 -18.48 -2.94
CA LYS A 31 -12.94 -19.53 -3.14
C LYS A 31 -13.86 -19.18 -4.33
N PRO A 32 -14.13 -20.13 -5.24
CA PRO A 32 -14.92 -19.88 -6.45
C PRO A 32 -16.34 -19.39 -6.13
N GLU A 33 -16.93 -19.85 -5.02
CA GLU A 33 -18.25 -19.41 -4.53
C GLU A 33 -18.33 -17.93 -4.14
N LEU A 34 -17.20 -17.37 -3.68
CA LEU A 34 -17.11 -15.95 -3.33
C LEU A 34 -16.80 -15.11 -4.57
N ARG A 35 -15.97 -15.63 -5.47
CA ARG A 35 -15.53 -14.93 -6.69
C ARG A 35 -16.68 -14.60 -7.66
N SER A 36 -17.74 -15.41 -7.67
CA SER A 36 -18.93 -15.20 -8.50
C SER A 36 -19.90 -14.16 -7.95
N ARG A 37 -19.71 -13.69 -6.70
CA ARG A 37 -20.62 -12.70 -6.10
C ARG A 37 -20.35 -11.30 -6.64
N PRO A 38 -21.41 -10.54 -6.98
CA PRO A 38 -21.27 -9.12 -7.29
C PRO A 38 -20.75 -8.41 -6.04
N GLY A 39 -19.56 -7.80 -6.15
CA GLY A 39 -18.88 -7.13 -5.02
C GLY A 39 -17.65 -7.85 -4.47
N TYR A 40 -17.32 -9.06 -4.95
CA TYR A 40 -16.12 -9.77 -4.52
C TYR A 40 -14.83 -8.96 -4.66
N ALA A 41 -14.63 -8.31 -5.82
CA ALA A 41 -13.47 -7.45 -6.06
C ALA A 41 -13.40 -6.30 -5.04
N LEU A 42 -14.56 -5.74 -4.67
CA LEU A 42 -14.65 -4.65 -3.72
C LEU A 42 -14.33 -5.12 -2.30
N ILE A 43 -14.78 -6.32 -1.91
CA ILE A 43 -14.43 -6.94 -0.62
C ILE A 43 -12.92 -7.20 -0.53
N VAL A 44 -12.27 -7.57 -1.63
CA VAL A 44 -10.82 -7.81 -1.68
C VAL A 44 -10.03 -6.51 -1.57
N ILE A 45 -10.43 -5.45 -2.30
CA ILE A 45 -9.67 -4.19 -2.40
C ILE A 45 -9.99 -3.20 -1.26
N LEU A 46 -11.22 -3.19 -0.74
CA LEU A 46 -11.62 -2.21 0.27
C LEU A 46 -10.73 -2.21 1.53
N PRO A 47 -10.29 -3.37 2.06
CA PRO A 47 -9.36 -3.42 3.20
C PRO A 47 -7.96 -2.88 2.89
N SER A 48 -7.52 -2.91 1.64
CA SER A 48 -6.18 -2.45 1.25
C SER A 48 -6.10 -0.94 1.03
N LEU A 49 -7.23 -0.26 0.77
CA LEU A 49 -7.29 1.18 0.51
C LEU A 49 -6.58 2.06 1.56
N PRO A 50 -6.76 1.87 2.88
CA PRO A 50 -6.07 2.69 3.89
C PRO A 50 -4.55 2.56 3.81
N PHE A 51 -4.05 1.36 3.49
CA PHE A 51 -2.62 1.10 3.33
C PHE A 51 -2.08 1.76 2.06
N LEU A 52 -2.80 1.67 0.95
CA LEU A 52 -2.43 2.35 -0.30
C LEU A 52 -2.37 3.88 -0.11
N ILE A 53 -3.37 4.45 0.57
CA ILE A 53 -3.41 5.89 0.89
C ILE A 53 -2.25 6.26 1.82
N GLY A 54 -2.05 5.50 2.90
CA GLY A 54 -0.98 5.73 3.86
C GLY A 54 0.41 5.64 3.22
N GLY A 55 0.64 4.63 2.37
CA GLY A 55 1.87 4.45 1.64
C GLY A 55 2.14 5.57 0.65
N ALA A 56 1.12 5.99 -0.11
CA ALA A 56 1.23 7.12 -1.03
C ALA A 56 1.52 8.45 -0.30
N LEU A 57 0.93 8.67 0.88
CA LEU A 57 1.21 9.83 1.71
C LEU A 57 2.66 9.81 2.24
N LEU A 58 3.16 8.65 2.66
CA LEU A 58 4.55 8.52 3.10
C LEU A 58 5.55 8.72 1.98
N LEU A 59 5.26 8.21 0.77
CA LEU A 59 6.10 8.47 -0.40
C LEU A 59 6.13 9.96 -0.77
N ARG A 60 4.97 10.61 -0.83
CA ARG A 60 4.89 12.06 -1.04
C ARG A 60 5.63 12.84 0.04
N ARG A 61 5.59 12.37 1.29
CA ARG A 61 6.33 12.98 2.40
C ARG A 61 7.85 12.77 2.24
N ALA A 62 8.29 11.58 1.82
CA ALA A 62 9.69 11.27 1.56
C ALA A 62 10.27 12.07 0.38
N GLU A 63 9.48 12.33 -0.65
CA GLU A 63 9.89 13.19 -1.77
C GLU A 63 10.08 14.65 -1.37
N ARG A 64 9.32 15.11 -0.36
CA ARG A 64 9.44 16.46 0.21
C ARG A 64 10.50 16.59 1.29
N MET A 65 11.03 15.48 1.80
CA MET A 65 12.18 15.50 2.68
C MET A 65 13.40 15.81 1.83
N LYS A 66 13.91 17.04 1.97
CA LYS A 66 15.15 17.50 1.35
C LYS A 66 16.25 16.50 1.71
N ASP A 67 17.00 16.01 0.72
CA ASP A 67 18.25 15.33 1.00
C ASP A 67 19.08 16.31 1.85
N GLY A 68 19.54 15.84 3.01
CA GLY A 68 20.27 16.66 3.97
C GLY A 68 21.67 17.00 3.48
N ASP A 69 21.77 17.68 2.34
CA ASP A 69 22.97 18.28 1.76
C ASP A 69 22.73 19.79 1.58
N ASP A 70 22.43 20.50 2.66
CA ASP A 70 22.83 21.90 2.80
C ASP A 70 23.49 22.03 4.19
N ASP A 71 24.81 22.22 4.15
CA ASP A 71 25.81 22.49 5.20
C ASP A 71 26.42 21.33 6.02
#